data_AF-X1DFT6-F1
#
_entry.id   AF-X1DFT6-F1
#
_cell.length_a   1.000
_cell.length_b   1.000
_cell.length_c   1.000
_cell.angle_alpha   90.00
_cell.angle_beta   90.00
_cell.angle_gamma   90.00
#
_symmetry.space_group_name_H-M   'P 1'
#
loop_
_entity.id
_entity.type
_entity.pdbx_description
1 polymer ?
#
loop_
_entity_poly.entity_id
_entity_poly.type
_entity_poly.pdbx_seq_one_letter_code
_entity_poly.pdbx_strand_id
1 'polypeptide(L)'
;MPIRKSLEEKSESTKSAYTQHFTSRGEEILRRKLAGAKNKAISEAMGLSENQVSIIVNSPIFQARETASTEIINKKFNDELATDPVKRKFHENVEMA
;
A
#
# COMPACT_ATOMS: atom_id res chain seq x y z
N MET A 1 13.94 4.56 -21.93
CA MET A 1 13.03 4.41 -20.78
C MET A 1 13.80 3.73 -19.65
N PRO A 2 13.79 4.24 -18.40
CA PRO A 2 14.47 3.55 -17.31
C PRO A 2 13.63 2.35 -16.84
N ILE A 3 14.26 1.18 -16.82
CA ILE A 3 13.68 -0.08 -16.32
C ILE A 3 13.59 0.05 -14.79
N ARG A 4 12.37 0.15 -14.26
CA ARG A 4 12.13 0.19 -12.81
C ARG A 4 12.31 -1.22 -12.24
N LYS A 5 13.43 -1.47 -11.55
CA LYS A 5 13.69 -2.71 -10.83
C LYS A 5 12.72 -2.89 -9.66
N SER A 6 12.18 -4.10 -9.48
CA SER A 6 11.32 -4.45 -8.35
C SER A 6 12.09 -4.36 -7.03
N LEU A 7 11.37 -4.27 -5.91
CA LEU A 7 12.03 -4.15 -4.60
C LEU A 7 12.94 -5.34 -4.28
N GLU A 8 12.63 -6.52 -4.84
CA GLU A 8 13.37 -7.76 -4.65
C GLU A 8 14.79 -7.68 -5.24
N GLU A 9 14.98 -6.99 -6.36
CA GLU A 9 16.27 -6.81 -7.05
C GLU A 9 17.21 -5.79 -6.39
N LYS A 10 16.74 -5.06 -5.35
CA LYS A 10 17.57 -4.09 -4.64
C LYS A 10 18.38 -4.77 -3.53
N SER A 11 19.62 -4.30 -3.29
CA SER A 11 20.49 -4.86 -2.25
C SER A 11 19.84 -4.74 -0.86
N GLU A 12 20.18 -5.66 0.04
CA GLU A 12 19.68 -5.66 1.43
C GLU A 12 20.00 -4.36 2.17
N SER A 13 21.15 -3.72 1.88
CA SER A 13 21.51 -2.40 2.40
C SER A 13 20.58 -1.29 1.92
N THR A 14 20.11 -1.36 0.67
CA THR A 14 19.15 -0.39 0.14
C THR A 14 17.77 -0.64 0.75
N LYS A 15 17.38 -1.91 0.92
CA LYS A 15 16.14 -2.32 1.60
C LYS A 15 16.12 -1.83 3.06
N SER A 16 17.24 -1.93 3.80
CA SER A 16 17.33 -1.50 5.20
C SER A 16 17.34 0.03 5.36
N ALA A 17 17.98 0.76 4.44
CA ALA A 17 17.93 2.23 4.43
C ALA A 17 16.52 2.77 4.14
N TYR A 18 15.73 2.08 3.30
CA TYR A 18 14.33 2.44 3.04
C TYR A 18 13.39 2.16 4.22
N THR A 19 13.71 1.19 5.08
CA THR A 19 12.92 0.90 6.29
C THR A 19 13.23 1.81 7.46
N GLN A 20 14.42 2.42 7.53
CA GLN A 20 14.88 3.12 8.75
C GLN A 20 14.24 4.48 9.04
N HIS A 21 13.63 5.19 8.07
CA HIS A 21 13.04 6.52 8.33
C HIS A 21 11.65 6.72 7.71
N PHE A 22 10.81 5.69 7.72
CA PHE A 22 9.39 5.91 7.46
C PHE A 22 8.74 6.47 8.73
N THR A 23 8.36 7.74 8.70
CA THR A 23 7.81 8.42 9.87
C THR A 23 6.43 7.86 10.23
N SER A 24 6.03 7.97 11.49
CA SER A 24 4.67 7.61 11.94
C SER A 24 3.60 8.37 11.14
N ARG A 25 3.93 9.57 10.65
CA ARG A 25 3.08 10.36 9.76
C ARG A 25 2.94 9.71 8.38
N GLY A 26 4.03 9.19 7.81
CA GLY A 26 4.00 8.41 6.57
C GLY A 26 3.19 7.12 6.71
N GLU A 27 3.28 6.44 7.85
CA GLU A 27 2.47 5.24 8.14
C GLU A 27 0.98 5.54 8.18
N GLU A 28 0.61 6.66 8.79
CA GLU A 28 -0.79 7.05 8.86
C GLU A 28 -1.34 7.46 7.49
N ILE A 29 -0.55 8.16 6.67
CA ILE A 29 -0.90 8.45 5.27
C ILE A 29 -1.09 7.13 4.50
N LEU A 30 -0.18 6.16 4.70
CA LEU A 30 -0.24 4.85 4.05
C LEU A 30 -1.49 4.07 4.44
N ARG A 31 -1.85 4.02 5.74
CA ARG A 31 -3.08 3.37 6.21
C ARG A 31 -4.32 3.97 5.58
N ARG A 32 -4.43 5.30 5.55
CA ARG A 32 -5.57 5.97 4.92
C ARG A 32 -5.62 5.72 3.42
N LYS A 33 -4.46 5.67 2.75
CA LYS A 33 -4.37 5.39 1.32
C LYS A 33 -4.84 3.96 0.99
N LEU A 34 -4.37 2.97 1.76
CA LEU A 34 -4.80 1.56 1.62
C LEU A 34 -6.30 1.38 1.91
N ALA A 35 -6.86 2.19 2.80
CA ALA A 35 -8.31 2.24 3.03
C ALA A 35 -9.10 2.96 1.92
N GLY A 36 -8.45 3.42 0.85
CA GLY A 36 -9.08 4.08 -0.30
C GLY A 36 -9.29 5.59 -0.17
N ALA A 37 -8.71 6.24 0.85
CA ALA A 37 -8.85 7.69 1.01
C ALA A 37 -8.12 8.46 -0.10
N LYS A 38 -8.77 9.52 -0.61
CA LYS A 38 -8.18 10.46 -1.58
C LYS A 38 -7.18 11.39 -0.88
N ASN A 39 -6.20 11.91 -1.64
CA ASN A 39 -5.16 12.80 -1.11
C ASN A 39 -5.75 14.02 -0.39
N LYS A 40 -6.81 14.63 -0.94
CA LYS A 40 -7.57 15.71 -0.29
C LYS A 40 -8.09 15.35 1.11
N ALA A 41 -8.76 14.20 1.25
CA ALA A 41 -9.29 13.75 2.53
C ALA A 41 -8.17 13.45 3.55
N ILE A 42 -7.05 12.89 3.08
CA ILE A 42 -5.86 12.65 3.91
C ILE A 42 -5.27 13.99 4.37
N SER A 43 -5.18 14.98 3.48
CA SER A 43 -4.64 16.29 3.84
C SER A 43 -5.48 17.01 4.88
N GLU A 44 -6.81 16.96 4.75
CA GLU A 44 -7.75 17.55 5.71
C GLU A 44 -7.65 16.86 7.08
N ALA A 45 -7.63 15.53 7.11
CA ALA A 45 -7.54 14.75 8.35
C ALA A 45 -6.20 14.93 9.09
N MET A 46 -5.13 15.29 8.38
CA MET A 46 -3.77 15.37 8.93
C MET A 46 -3.24 16.79 9.12
N GLY A 47 -4.06 17.80 8.82
CA GLY A 47 -3.63 19.20 8.81
C GLY A 47 -2.44 19.46 7.90
N LEU A 48 -2.39 18.78 6.75
CA LEU A 48 -1.36 18.92 5.72
C LEU A 48 -1.92 19.69 4.52
N SER A 49 -1.04 20.21 3.68
CA SER A 49 -1.47 20.59 2.33
C SER A 49 -1.59 19.35 1.43
N GLU A 50 -2.51 19.38 0.49
CA GLU A 50 -2.66 18.30 -0.51
C GLU A 50 -1.37 18.06 -1.29
N ASN A 51 -0.59 19.13 -1.55
CA ASN A 51 0.70 19.05 -2.21
C ASN A 51 1.75 18.29 -1.35
N GLN A 52 1.78 18.51 -0.04
CA GLN A 52 2.65 17.75 0.86
C GLN A 52 2.30 16.26 0.85
N VAL A 53 1.00 15.92 0.90
CA VAL A 53 0.55 14.53 0.79
C VAL A 53 0.95 13.94 -0.55
N SER A 54 0.79 14.69 -1.65
CA SER A 54 1.19 14.26 -2.99
C SER A 54 2.69 13.95 -3.08
N ILE A 55 3.55 14.80 -2.53
CA ILE A 55 5.01 14.57 -2.51
C ILE A 55 5.35 13.29 -1.74
N ILE A 56 4.70 13.06 -0.60
CA ILE A 56 4.94 11.87 0.22
C ILE A 56 4.49 10.60 -0.52
N VAL A 57 3.27 10.60 -1.06
CA VAL A 57 2.68 9.45 -1.78
C VAL A 57 3.47 9.11 -3.04
N ASN A 58 3.98 10.12 -3.75
CA ASN A 58 4.79 9.91 -4.95
C ASN A 58 6.24 9.54 -4.66
N SER A 59 6.67 9.49 -3.40
CA SER A 59 8.02 9.10 -3.05
C SER A 59 8.26 7.61 -3.34
N PRO A 60 9.44 7.21 -3.86
CA PRO A 60 9.74 5.81 -4.14
C PRO A 60 9.64 4.90 -2.91
N ILE A 61 9.89 5.46 -1.72
CA ILE A 61 9.81 4.76 -0.44
C ILE A 61 8.36 4.42 -0.08
N PHE A 62 7.47 5.40 -0.28
CA PHE A 62 6.05 5.22 0.01
C PHE A 62 5.43 4.22 -0.95
N GLN A 63 5.69 4.35 -2.25
CA GLN A 63 5.20 3.41 -3.26
C GLN A 63 5.67 1.97 -3.00
N ALA A 64 6.94 1.80 -2.62
CA ALA A 64 7.47 0.49 -2.22
C ALA A 64 6.70 -0.14 -1.05
N ARG A 65 6.41 0.65 -0.01
CA ARG A 65 5.62 0.18 1.14
C ARG A 65 4.16 -0.06 0.79
N GLU A 66 3.57 0.75 -0.06
CA GLU A 66 2.19 0.58 -0.55
C GLU A 66 2.04 -0.74 -1.30
N THR A 67 2.94 -1.03 -2.24
CA THR A 67 2.97 -2.31 -2.96
C THR A 67 3.13 -3.48 -2.00
N ALA A 68 4.16 -3.46 -1.14
CA ALA A 68 4.40 -4.54 -0.19
C ALA A 68 3.22 -4.76 0.77
N SER A 69 2.59 -3.69 1.25
CA SER A 69 1.42 -3.78 2.15
C SER A 69 0.21 -4.34 1.43
N THR A 70 -0.02 -3.93 0.19
CA THR A 70 -1.12 -4.44 -0.65
C THR A 70 -0.94 -5.93 -0.95
N GLU A 71 0.28 -6.36 -1.26
CA GLU A 71 0.60 -7.78 -1.47
C GLU A 71 0.32 -8.62 -0.22
N ILE A 72 0.72 -8.14 0.96
CA ILE A 72 0.44 -8.82 2.24
C ILE A 72 -1.07 -8.91 2.48
N ILE A 73 -1.83 -7.83 2.22
CA ILE A 73 -3.29 -7.82 2.38
C ILE A 73 -3.94 -8.82 1.43
N ASN A 74 -3.56 -8.80 0.14
CA ASN A 74 -4.09 -9.71 -0.86
C ASN A 74 -3.77 -11.16 -0.54
N LYS A 75 -2.56 -11.45 -0.06
CA LYS A 75 -2.18 -12.81 0.36
C LYS A 75 -3.06 -13.28 1.52
N LYS A 76 -3.23 -12.46 2.57
CA LYS A 76 -4.11 -12.79 3.70
C LYS A 76 -5.56 -13.00 3.27
N PHE A 77 -6.05 -12.14 2.38
CA PHE A 77 -7.41 -12.25 1.84
C PHE A 77 -7.60 -13.55 1.04
N ASN A 78 -6.63 -13.92 0.20
CA ASN A 78 -6.65 -15.17 -0.55
C ASN A 78 -6.56 -16.40 0.37
N ASP A 79 -5.73 -16.36 1.41
CA ASP A 79 -5.62 -17.43 2.41
C ASP A 79 -6.95 -17.58 3.18
N GLU A 80 -7.62 -16.48 3.53
CA GLU A 80 -8.96 -16.51 4.13
C GLU A 80 -10.04 -17.03 3.16
N LEU A 81 -10.02 -16.62 1.90
CA LEU A 81 -10.93 -17.15 0.87
C LEU A 81 -10.74 -18.64 0.63
N ALA A 82 -9.50 -19.14 0.70
CA ALA A 82 -9.20 -20.55 0.52
C ALA A 82 -9.72 -21.41 1.69
N THR A 83 -9.82 -20.83 2.89
CA THR A 83 -10.22 -21.53 4.11
C THR A 83 -11.69 -21.34 4.48
N ASP A 84 -12.35 -20.28 4.00
CA ASP A 84 -13.77 -20.01 4.23
C ASP A 84 -14.63 -20.34 2.99
N PRO A 85 -15.34 -21.48 2.99
CA PRO A 85 -16.13 -21.93 1.85
C PRO A 85 -17.35 -21.03 1.55
N VAL A 86 -17.81 -20.25 2.53
CA VAL A 86 -18.92 -19.30 2.34
C VAL A 86 -18.41 -18.07 1.60
N LYS A 87 -17.31 -17.46 2.08
CA LYS A 87 -16.70 -16.31 1.40
C LYS A 87 -16.29 -16.63 -0.05
N ARG A 88 -15.78 -17.84 -0.30
CA ARG A 88 -15.43 -18.30 -1.65
C ARG A 88 -16.63 -18.28 -2.60
N LYS A 89 -17.78 -18.83 -2.19
CA LYS A 89 -19.01 -18.84 -3.00
C LYS A 89 -19.54 -17.43 -3.28
N PHE A 90 -19.44 -16.52 -2.31
CA PHE A 90 -19.84 -15.13 -2.52
C PHE A 90 -18.96 -14.44 -3.55
N HIS A 91 -17.64 -14.70 -3.55
CA HIS A 91 -16.73 -14.10 -4.51
C HIS A 91 -16.95 -14.62 -5.94
N GLU A 92 -17.08 -15.94 -6.13
CA GLU A 92 -17.38 -16.57 -7.44
C GLU A 92 -18.65 -15.97 -8.08
N ASN A 93 -19.70 -15.74 -7.29
CA ASN A 93 -20.95 -15.15 -7.79
C ASN A 93 -20.83 -13.67 -8.17
N VAL A 94 -19.88 -12.92 -7.58
CA VAL A 94 -19.63 -11.52 -7.95
C VAL A 94 -18.86 -11.43 -9.27
N GLU A 95 -17.96 -12.37 -9.55
CA GLU A 95 -17.22 -12.40 -10.83
C GLU A 95 -18.07 -12.89 -12.01
N MET A 96 -19.15 -13.63 -11.76
CA MET A 96 -20.08 -14.13 -12.79
C MET A 96 -21.17 -13.13 -13.20
N ALA A 97 -21.34 -12.01 -12.48
CA ALA A 97 -22.38 -11.00 -12.71
C ALA A 97 -21.86 -9.83 -13.57
#